data_AF-A0A964RRU6-F1
#
_entry.id   AF-A0A964RRU6-F1
#
_cell.length_a   1.000
_cell.length_b   1.000
_cell.length_c   1.000
_cell.angle_alpha   90.00
_cell.angle_beta   90.00
_cell.angle_gamma   90.00
#
_symmetry.space_group_name_H-M   'P 1'
#
loop_
_entity.id
_entity.type
_entity.pdbx_description
1 polymer ?
#
loop_
_entity_poly.entity_id
_entity_poly.type
_entity_poly.pdbx_seq_one_letter_code
_entity_poly.pdbx_strand_id
1 'polypeptide(L)'
;MRTIKTNHPWPVPTLKIRETCKTEFILLPNARNELNYLRYKILEKYYSKEYEAIDLNTNLWVMESFEGILMDVNVLGESRDALYLRTNSFELKSDDDFVITYGVNHTQTGKAVYYNSSFYGAKKLNGVSVIYSPDCEGSANEFFPKDCEVANNYYVYKMARKGRGDCVAIIPYSTGNPKGACYGVNNYQEAFIGFRLYLNQETLVGPAPYDVIWDQAILFRKKRYCQH
;
A
#
# COMPACT_ATOMS: atom_id res chain seq x y z
N MET A 1 -27.55 11.80 -35.36
CA MET A 1 -27.37 10.49 -34.71
C MET A 1 -28.74 9.89 -34.45
N ARG A 2 -29.01 8.65 -34.88
CA ARG A 2 -30.25 7.94 -34.53
C ARG A 2 -30.16 7.56 -33.05
N THR A 3 -31.04 8.11 -32.22
CA THR A 3 -31.19 7.71 -30.82
C THR A 3 -31.68 6.26 -30.80
N ILE A 4 -30.81 5.33 -30.44
CA ILE A 4 -31.22 3.95 -30.15
C ILE A 4 -32.00 4.04 -28.84
N LYS A 5 -33.33 3.99 -28.92
CA LYS A 5 -34.19 3.87 -27.73
C LYS A 5 -33.93 2.50 -27.11
N THR A 6 -33.12 2.46 -26.07
CA THR A 6 -33.02 1.29 -25.21
C THR A 6 -34.31 1.26 -24.37
N ASN A 7 -35.24 0.36 -24.69
CA ASN A 7 -36.55 0.31 -24.04
C ASN A 7 -36.49 -0.13 -22.56
N HIS A 8 -35.31 -0.55 -22.07
CA HIS A 8 -35.05 -0.96 -20.70
C HIS A 8 -33.63 -0.54 -20.29
N PRO A 9 -33.36 0.73 -19.99
CA PRO A 9 -32.07 1.12 -19.45
C PRO A 9 -31.85 0.42 -18.10
N TRP A 10 -30.62 0.03 -17.80
CA TRP A 10 -30.25 -0.42 -16.46
C TRP A 10 -30.58 0.69 -15.45
N PRO A 11 -31.17 0.37 -14.28
CA PRO A 11 -31.45 1.39 -13.29
C PRO A 11 -30.13 2.04 -12.83
N VAL A 12 -30.17 3.36 -12.64
CA VAL A 12 -29.03 4.08 -12.04
C VAL A 12 -28.94 3.66 -10.57
N PRO A 13 -27.82 3.08 -10.12
CA PRO A 13 -27.67 2.66 -8.74
C PRO A 13 -27.68 3.87 -7.80
N THR A 14 -28.28 3.73 -6.62
CA THR A 14 -28.17 4.73 -5.56
C THR A 14 -26.73 4.82 -5.08
N LEU A 15 -26.21 6.04 -4.95
CA LEU A 15 -24.86 6.28 -4.45
C LEU A 15 -24.78 5.83 -2.98
N LYS A 16 -23.85 4.92 -2.67
CA LYS A 16 -23.61 4.47 -1.31
C LYS A 16 -22.82 5.52 -0.52
N ILE A 17 -23.12 5.60 0.78
CA ILE A 17 -22.39 6.45 1.73
C ILE A 17 -20.99 5.85 1.94
N ARG A 18 -19.95 6.68 1.95
CA ARG A 18 -18.56 6.24 2.09
C ARG A 18 -18.03 6.37 3.52
N GLU A 19 -18.40 7.45 4.20
CA GLU A 19 -17.98 7.76 5.56
C GLU A 19 -18.87 7.07 6.59
N THR A 20 -18.24 6.50 7.62
CA THR A 20 -18.96 5.80 8.71
C THR A 20 -18.95 6.57 10.02
N CYS A 21 -18.23 7.70 10.09
CA CYS A 21 -17.95 8.46 11.32
C CYS A 21 -17.26 7.65 12.43
N LYS A 22 -16.70 6.48 12.11
CA LYS A 22 -15.96 5.61 13.05
C LYS A 22 -14.53 5.45 12.57
N THR A 23 -13.63 6.37 12.90
CA THR A 23 -12.25 6.31 12.38
C THR A 23 -11.45 5.20 13.03
N GLU A 24 -10.37 4.75 12.39
CA GLU A 24 -9.43 3.80 13.02
C GLU A 24 -8.79 4.34 14.29
N PHE A 25 -8.68 5.67 14.46
CA PHE A 25 -8.25 6.27 15.73
C PHE A 25 -9.25 6.05 16.87
N ILE A 26 -10.55 5.91 16.57
CA ILE A 26 -11.57 5.56 17.57
C ILE A 26 -11.53 4.06 17.87
N LEU A 27 -11.35 3.23 16.83
CA LEU A 27 -11.32 1.77 16.96
C LEU A 27 -10.04 1.28 17.65
N LEU A 28 -8.92 1.95 17.41
CA LEU A 28 -7.59 1.66 17.97
C LEU A 28 -7.05 2.93 18.68
N PRO A 29 -7.50 3.23 19.91
CA PRO A 29 -7.15 4.47 20.60
C PRO A 29 -5.64 4.68 20.81
N ASN A 30 -4.87 3.58 20.87
CA ASN A 30 -3.43 3.60 21.07
C ASN A 30 -2.63 3.52 19.77
N ALA A 31 -3.28 3.53 18.60
CA ALA A 31 -2.64 3.23 17.32
C ALA A 31 -1.42 4.11 17.01
N ARG A 32 -1.43 5.37 17.45
CA ARG A 32 -0.27 6.25 17.29
C ARG A 32 0.96 5.72 18.03
N ASN A 33 0.79 5.29 19.27
CA ASN A 33 1.89 4.76 20.09
C ASN A 33 2.32 3.38 19.60
N GLU A 34 1.36 2.54 19.22
CA GLU A 34 1.60 1.18 18.74
C GLU A 34 2.30 1.18 17.37
N LEU A 35 1.94 2.08 16.45
CA LEU A 35 2.67 2.27 15.18
C LEU A 35 4.07 2.85 15.40
N ASN A 36 4.25 3.76 16.35
CA ASN A 36 5.58 4.26 16.71
C ASN A 36 6.47 3.14 17.26
N TYR A 37 5.91 2.28 18.13
CA TYR A 37 6.58 1.10 18.65
C TYR A 37 6.93 0.12 17.53
N LEU A 38 5.98 -0.18 16.64
CA LEU A 38 6.18 -1.07 15.50
C LEU A 38 7.27 -0.56 14.57
N ARG A 39 7.25 0.75 14.24
CA ARG A 39 8.32 1.40 13.48
C ARG A 39 9.68 1.24 14.16
N TYR A 40 9.75 1.48 15.48
CA TYR A 40 10.97 1.29 16.25
C TYR A 40 11.49 -0.16 16.15
N LYS A 41 10.61 -1.15 16.25
CA LYS A 41 10.98 -2.57 16.13
C LYS A 41 11.40 -2.98 14.73
N ILE A 42 10.78 -2.42 13.70
CA ILE A 42 11.22 -2.55 12.31
C ILE A 42 12.64 -2.00 12.15
N LEU A 43 12.92 -0.81 12.71
CA LEU A 43 14.26 -0.23 12.68
C LEU A 43 15.26 -1.09 13.45
N GLU A 44 14.94 -1.56 14.66
CA GLU A 44 15.81 -2.45 15.45
C GLU A 44 16.21 -3.71 14.66
N LYS A 45 15.28 -4.27 13.88
CA LYS A 45 15.53 -5.48 13.08
C LYS A 45 16.36 -5.23 11.82
N TYR A 46 16.13 -4.12 11.12
CA TYR A 46 16.66 -3.92 9.76
C TYR A 46 17.69 -2.79 9.63
N TYR A 47 17.70 -1.82 10.55
CA TYR A 47 18.69 -0.75 10.55
C TYR A 47 20.02 -1.28 11.08
N SER A 48 21.10 -0.99 10.37
CA SER A 48 22.45 -1.36 10.77
C SER A 48 23.47 -0.34 10.30
N LYS A 49 24.76 -0.54 10.62
CA LYS A 49 25.83 0.30 10.06
C LYS A 49 25.84 0.30 8.53
N GLU A 50 25.40 -0.80 7.90
CA GLU A 50 25.39 -0.99 6.45
C GLU A 50 24.16 -0.39 5.76
N TYR A 51 23.11 -0.05 6.51
CA TYR A 51 21.86 0.45 5.94
C TYR A 51 21.52 1.86 6.43
N GLU A 52 20.92 2.66 5.56
CA GLU A 52 20.14 3.83 5.94
C GLU A 52 18.65 3.51 5.84
N ALA A 53 17.84 4.11 6.71
CA ALA A 53 16.39 4.00 6.69
C ALA A 53 15.80 5.36 6.28
N ILE A 54 14.95 5.35 5.26
CA ILE A 54 14.31 6.54 4.69
C ILE A 54 12.81 6.33 4.75
N ASP A 55 12.12 7.09 5.60
CA ASP A 55 10.66 7.08 5.62
C ASP A 55 10.11 7.65 4.31
N LEU A 56 9.13 6.96 3.74
CA LEU A 56 8.43 7.38 2.54
C LEU A 56 7.06 7.93 2.94
N ASN A 57 6.78 9.17 2.53
CA ASN A 57 5.53 9.86 2.84
C ASN A 57 4.39 9.31 1.98
N THR A 58 3.31 8.89 2.63
CA THR A 58 2.08 8.43 1.98
C THR A 58 1.14 9.60 1.70
N ASN A 59 0.56 9.62 0.51
CA ASN A 59 -0.36 10.65 0.03
C ASN A 59 -1.52 10.00 -0.75
N LEU A 60 -2.61 10.74 -0.94
CA LEU A 60 -3.68 10.35 -1.86
C LEU A 60 -3.11 10.19 -3.28
N TRP A 61 -3.35 9.02 -3.88
CA TRP A 61 -2.92 8.76 -5.25
C TRP A 61 -3.99 9.18 -6.25
N VAL A 62 -5.23 8.78 -6.01
CA VAL A 62 -6.35 9.00 -6.90
C VAL A 62 -7.44 9.73 -6.15
N MET A 63 -7.99 10.75 -6.80
CA MET A 63 -9.05 11.58 -6.25
C MET A 63 -10.42 10.98 -6.54
N GLU A 64 -11.41 11.34 -5.71
CA GLU A 64 -12.80 10.97 -5.95
C GLU A 64 -13.31 11.56 -7.28
N SER A 65 -14.30 10.87 -7.86
CA SER A 65 -14.70 11.09 -9.25
C SER A 65 -15.18 12.53 -9.54
N PHE A 66 -15.94 13.16 -8.63
CA PHE A 66 -16.46 14.52 -8.88
C PHE A 66 -15.37 15.58 -8.86
N GLU A 67 -14.46 15.51 -7.90
CA GLU A 67 -13.30 16.39 -7.80
C GLU A 67 -12.34 16.15 -8.97
N GLY A 68 -12.19 14.90 -9.41
CA GLY A 68 -11.41 14.54 -10.60
C GLY A 68 -11.95 15.19 -11.87
N ILE A 69 -13.28 15.15 -12.07
CA ILE A 69 -13.96 15.82 -13.18
C ILE A 69 -13.79 17.34 -13.08
N LEU A 70 -14.03 17.91 -11.90
CA LEU A 70 -13.98 19.36 -11.69
C LEU A 70 -12.59 19.94 -11.98
N MET A 71 -11.54 19.19 -11.65
CA MET A 71 -10.16 19.63 -11.81
C MET A 71 -9.50 19.14 -13.11
N ASP A 72 -10.25 18.43 -13.96
CA ASP A 72 -9.77 17.88 -15.23
C ASP A 72 -8.50 17.01 -15.07
N VAL A 73 -8.50 16.13 -14.06
CA VAL A 73 -7.38 15.23 -13.78
C VAL A 73 -7.72 13.79 -14.14
N ASN A 74 -6.76 13.07 -14.72
CA ASN A 74 -6.92 11.65 -15.02
C ASN A 74 -6.91 10.82 -13.72
N VAL A 75 -8.08 10.32 -13.33
CA VAL A 75 -8.26 9.46 -12.15
C VAL A 75 -8.07 7.97 -12.43
N LEU A 76 -7.46 7.60 -13.56
CA LEU A 76 -7.07 6.22 -13.88
C LEU A 76 -8.23 5.21 -13.90
N GLY A 77 -9.46 5.68 -14.17
CA GLY A 77 -10.66 4.85 -14.14
C GLY A 77 -11.11 4.48 -12.73
N GLU A 78 -10.86 5.35 -11.74
CA GLU A 78 -11.37 5.23 -10.37
C GLU A 78 -12.84 4.80 -10.36
N SER A 79 -13.10 3.74 -9.61
CA SER A 79 -14.40 3.40 -9.10
C SER A 79 -14.33 3.56 -7.59
N ARG A 80 -15.42 3.96 -6.93
CA ARG A 80 -15.46 4.12 -5.46
C ARG A 80 -15.34 2.77 -4.72
N ASP A 81 -14.69 1.76 -5.30
CA ASP A 81 -14.45 0.43 -4.73
C ASP A 81 -13.23 0.41 -3.80
N ALA A 82 -12.32 1.38 -3.91
CA ALA A 82 -11.15 1.47 -3.04
C ALA A 82 -10.76 2.90 -2.62
N LEU A 83 -9.96 2.96 -1.54
CA LEU A 83 -9.09 4.11 -1.27
C LEU A 83 -7.71 3.84 -1.88
N TYR A 84 -7.21 4.78 -2.67
CA TYR A 84 -5.91 4.69 -3.33
C TYR A 84 -4.91 5.66 -2.71
N LEU A 85 -3.89 5.11 -2.05
CA LEU A 85 -2.77 5.86 -1.51
C LEU A 85 -1.49 5.48 -2.24
N ARG A 86 -0.49 6.35 -2.19
CA ARG A 86 0.86 6.05 -2.68
C ARG A 86 1.92 6.73 -1.84
N THR A 87 3.11 6.15 -1.83
CA THR A 87 4.29 6.86 -1.33
C THR A 87 4.72 7.95 -2.31
N ASN A 88 5.59 8.85 -1.85
CA ASN A 88 6.50 9.57 -2.73
C ASN A 88 7.36 8.57 -3.53
N SER A 89 7.87 9.03 -4.66
CA SER A 89 8.77 8.23 -5.49
C SER A 89 10.11 7.98 -4.81
N PHE A 90 10.71 6.83 -5.11
CA PHE A 90 12.05 6.44 -4.69
C PHE A 90 12.72 5.55 -5.75
N GLU A 91 13.96 5.16 -5.51
CA GLU A 91 14.71 4.22 -6.35
C GLU A 91 15.39 3.16 -5.48
N LEU A 92 15.43 1.93 -5.98
CA LEU A 92 16.37 0.91 -5.49
C LEU A 92 17.71 1.15 -6.19
N LYS A 93 18.78 1.42 -5.43
CA LYS A 93 20.14 1.64 -5.96
C LYS A 93 20.95 0.35 -6.02
N SER A 94 20.52 -0.70 -5.35
CA SER A 94 21.18 -1.99 -5.34
C SER A 94 20.19 -3.13 -5.13
N ASP A 95 20.64 -4.36 -5.35
CA ASP A 95 19.81 -5.54 -5.10
C ASP A 95 19.57 -5.81 -3.61
N ASP A 96 20.39 -5.17 -2.77
CA ASP A 96 20.32 -5.26 -1.33
C ASP A 96 19.36 -4.22 -0.73
N ASP A 97 18.88 -3.26 -1.53
CA ASP A 97 17.85 -2.32 -1.12
C ASP A 97 16.49 -3.03 -1.02
N PHE A 98 15.70 -2.69 0.00
CA PHE A 98 14.37 -3.25 0.19
C PHE A 98 13.44 -2.25 0.86
N VAL A 99 12.14 -2.48 0.72
CA VAL A 99 11.10 -1.67 1.34
C VAL A 99 10.38 -2.51 2.39
N ILE A 100 10.14 -1.91 3.55
CA ILE A 100 9.21 -2.43 4.54
C ILE A 100 7.96 -1.56 4.50
N THR A 101 6.80 -2.16 4.31
CA THR A 101 5.51 -1.49 4.39
C THR A 101 4.77 -1.98 5.63
N TYR A 102 4.16 -1.09 6.38
CA TYR A 102 3.52 -1.43 7.64
C TYR A 102 2.38 -0.46 7.94
N GLY A 103 1.44 -0.88 8.76
CA GLY A 103 0.24 -0.09 9.03
C GLY A 103 -0.78 -0.85 9.87
N VAL A 104 -1.97 -0.27 9.97
CA VAL A 104 -3.12 -0.91 10.60
C VAL A 104 -3.63 -2.05 9.72
N ASN A 105 -4.05 -3.13 10.34
CA ASN A 105 -4.74 -4.20 9.66
C ASN A 105 -6.19 -3.78 9.37
N HIS A 106 -6.41 -3.22 8.18
CA HIS A 106 -7.71 -2.66 7.78
C HIS A 106 -8.83 -3.69 7.66
N THR A 107 -8.52 -5.00 7.60
CA THR A 107 -9.55 -6.04 7.66
C THR A 107 -10.05 -6.27 9.09
N GLN A 108 -9.18 -6.14 10.08
CA GLN A 108 -9.55 -6.26 11.50
C GLN A 108 -10.37 -5.06 11.98
N THR A 109 -10.10 -3.87 11.45
CA THR A 109 -10.89 -2.66 11.77
C THR A 109 -12.20 -2.57 11.00
N GLY A 110 -12.46 -3.50 10.06
CA GLY A 110 -13.63 -3.48 9.19
C GLY A 110 -13.57 -2.42 8.08
N LYS A 111 -12.47 -1.68 7.95
CA LYS A 111 -12.30 -0.61 6.95
C LYS A 111 -12.04 -1.11 5.54
N ALA A 112 -11.64 -2.36 5.40
CA ALA A 112 -11.53 -3.05 4.14
C ALA A 112 -11.94 -4.53 4.28
N VAL A 113 -12.43 -5.15 3.20
CA VAL A 113 -12.52 -6.62 3.11
C VAL A 113 -11.17 -7.22 2.73
N TYR A 114 -10.36 -6.47 1.97
CA TYR A 114 -8.93 -6.74 1.79
C TYR A 114 -8.21 -5.44 1.44
N TYR A 115 -6.91 -5.40 1.71
CA TYR A 115 -6.03 -4.32 1.27
C TYR A 115 -4.76 -4.90 0.69
N ASN A 116 -4.03 -4.11 -0.09
CA ASN A 116 -2.75 -4.52 -0.63
C ASN A 116 -1.72 -3.41 -0.63
N SER A 117 -0.47 -3.83 -0.67
CA SER A 117 0.69 -3.00 -0.94
C SER A 117 1.35 -3.49 -2.22
N SER A 118 1.58 -2.60 -3.17
CA SER A 118 2.05 -2.94 -4.51
C SER A 118 3.25 -2.11 -4.91
N PHE A 119 4.30 -2.76 -5.40
CA PHE A 119 5.47 -2.10 -5.94
C PHE A 119 5.23 -1.69 -7.39
N TYR A 120 5.26 -0.38 -7.67
CA TYR A 120 5.02 0.17 -9.00
C TYR A 120 6.30 0.72 -9.63
N GLY A 121 6.48 0.47 -10.93
CA GLY A 121 7.36 1.28 -11.76
C GLY A 121 6.67 2.59 -12.14
N ALA A 122 7.29 3.73 -11.81
CA ALA A 122 6.64 5.03 -11.95
C ALA A 122 6.40 5.43 -13.42
N LYS A 123 7.39 5.20 -14.28
CA LYS A 123 7.36 5.62 -15.70
C LYS A 123 6.16 5.08 -16.49
N LYS A 124 5.68 3.88 -16.17
CA LYS A 124 4.59 3.20 -16.88
C LYS A 124 3.39 2.91 -16.00
N LEU A 125 3.39 3.34 -14.74
CA LEU A 125 2.38 3.01 -13.73
C LEU A 125 2.11 1.49 -13.70
N ASN A 126 3.16 0.68 -13.77
CA ASN A 126 3.05 -0.78 -13.81
C ASN A 126 3.29 -1.38 -12.41
N GLY A 127 2.27 -2.00 -11.84
CA GLY A 127 2.42 -2.81 -10.63
C GLY A 127 3.13 -4.12 -10.96
N VAL A 128 4.31 -4.34 -10.39
CA VAL A 128 5.18 -5.49 -10.73
C VAL A 128 5.30 -6.53 -9.63
N SER A 129 4.90 -6.17 -8.41
CA SER A 129 4.89 -7.03 -7.24
C SER A 129 3.81 -6.55 -6.28
N VAL A 130 3.16 -7.47 -5.57
CA VAL A 130 2.04 -7.16 -4.67
C VAL A 130 2.02 -8.13 -3.50
N ILE A 131 1.64 -7.62 -2.33
CA ILE A 131 1.18 -8.42 -1.19
C ILE A 131 -0.23 -7.94 -0.85
N TYR A 132 -1.16 -8.87 -0.65
CA TYR A 132 -2.51 -8.59 -0.19
C TYR A 132 -2.75 -9.20 1.19
N SER A 133 -3.64 -8.59 1.97
CA SER A 133 -3.78 -8.85 3.40
C SER A 133 -4.06 -10.32 3.79
N PRO A 134 -4.91 -11.09 3.07
CA PRO A 134 -5.09 -12.52 3.34
C PRO A 134 -3.82 -13.37 3.36
N ASP A 135 -2.79 -13.04 2.57
CA ASP A 135 -1.57 -13.86 2.49
C ASP A 135 -0.65 -13.66 3.70
N CYS A 136 -0.90 -12.63 4.52
CA CYS A 136 0.07 -12.14 5.50
C CYS A 136 -0.55 -11.78 6.86
N GLU A 137 -1.61 -12.49 7.24
CA GLU A 137 -2.16 -12.40 8.58
C GLU A 137 -1.10 -12.74 9.65
N GLY A 138 -1.08 -11.95 10.73
CA GLY A 138 -0.10 -12.12 11.81
C GLY A 138 1.32 -11.68 11.47
N SER A 139 1.55 -11.02 10.32
CA SER A 139 2.88 -10.55 9.90
C SER A 139 3.56 -9.58 10.88
N ALA A 140 2.79 -8.87 11.72
CA ALA A 140 3.33 -8.00 12.75
C ALA A 140 3.74 -8.74 14.04
N ASN A 141 3.33 -10.00 14.25
CA ASN A 141 3.47 -10.71 15.52
C ASN A 141 4.93 -10.81 16.01
N GLU A 142 5.89 -10.93 15.09
CA GLU A 142 7.31 -11.00 15.45
C GLU A 142 7.88 -9.69 16.03
N PHE A 143 7.21 -8.56 15.82
CA PHE A 143 7.65 -7.25 16.28
C PHE A 143 7.05 -6.86 17.63
N PHE A 144 6.03 -7.59 18.10
CA PHE A 144 5.39 -7.38 19.38
C PHE A 144 5.83 -8.45 20.40
N PRO A 145 5.65 -8.19 21.71
CA PRO A 145 5.83 -9.24 22.72
C PRO A 145 4.94 -10.47 22.42
N LYS A 146 5.42 -11.66 22.79
CA LYS A 146 4.65 -12.90 22.64
C LYS A 146 3.27 -12.77 23.30
N ASP A 147 2.26 -13.33 22.65
CA ASP A 147 0.86 -13.37 23.10
C ASP A 147 0.20 -11.98 23.25
N CYS A 148 0.78 -10.94 22.65
CA CYS A 148 0.18 -9.62 22.58
C CYS A 148 -0.93 -9.59 21.51
N GLU A 149 -2.19 -9.64 21.93
CA GLU A 149 -3.36 -9.62 21.03
C GLU A 149 -3.38 -8.40 20.10
N VAL A 150 -2.79 -7.28 20.53
CA VAL A 150 -2.68 -6.02 19.78
C VAL A 150 -1.93 -6.22 18.46
N ALA A 151 -1.01 -7.18 18.36
CA ALA A 151 -0.22 -7.41 17.16
C ALA A 151 -1.08 -7.73 15.93
N ASN A 152 -2.23 -8.38 16.11
CA ASN A 152 -3.14 -8.72 15.02
C ASN A 152 -3.79 -7.48 14.36
N ASN A 153 -3.83 -6.34 15.07
CA ASN A 153 -4.32 -5.07 14.55
C ASN A 153 -3.35 -4.37 13.61
N TYR A 154 -2.16 -4.95 13.37
CA TYR A 154 -1.11 -4.37 12.54
C TYR A 154 -0.57 -5.37 11.52
N TYR A 155 0.15 -4.87 10.53
CA TYR A 155 0.85 -5.70 9.56
C TYR A 155 2.26 -5.16 9.29
N VAL A 156 3.15 -6.04 8.84
CA VAL A 156 4.48 -5.69 8.34
C VAL A 156 4.83 -6.56 7.14
N TYR A 157 5.03 -5.95 5.97
CA TYR A 157 5.42 -6.65 4.75
C TYR A 157 6.78 -6.19 4.27
N LYS A 158 7.52 -7.11 3.63
CA LYS A 158 8.81 -6.79 3.00
C LYS A 158 8.70 -6.92 1.48
N MET A 159 9.31 -5.99 0.76
CA MET A 159 9.48 -6.07 -0.69
C MET A 159 10.96 -5.94 -1.04
N ALA A 160 11.53 -6.93 -1.72
CA ALA A 160 12.97 -7.00 -1.98
C ALA A 160 13.29 -7.73 -3.30
N ARG A 161 14.53 -7.63 -3.79
CA ARG A 161 14.99 -8.45 -4.93
C ARG A 161 15.06 -9.94 -4.61
N LYS A 162 15.38 -10.26 -3.36
CA LYS A 162 15.61 -11.62 -2.87
C LYS A 162 14.95 -11.75 -1.50
N GLY A 163 14.32 -12.89 -1.27
CA GLY A 163 13.57 -13.12 -0.04
C GLY A 163 13.12 -14.57 0.08
N ARG A 164 12.82 -14.96 1.32
CA ARG A 164 12.15 -16.21 1.69
C ARG A 164 11.13 -15.88 2.79
N GLY A 165 10.05 -16.66 2.88
CA GLY A 165 8.99 -16.49 3.87
C GLY A 165 7.72 -15.89 3.28
N ASP A 166 6.63 -16.02 4.02
CA ASP A 166 5.27 -15.84 3.51
C ASP A 166 4.88 -14.37 3.28
N CYS A 167 5.63 -13.41 3.86
CA CYS A 167 5.38 -11.97 3.75
C CYS A 167 6.49 -11.16 3.09
N VAL A 168 7.11 -11.77 2.08
CA VAL A 168 8.13 -11.14 1.25
C VAL A 168 7.74 -11.16 -0.23
N ALA A 169 7.47 -9.97 -0.79
CA ALA A 169 7.21 -9.79 -2.22
C ALA A 169 8.54 -9.65 -2.96
N ILE A 170 8.71 -10.46 -4.01
CA ILE A 170 9.89 -10.36 -4.88
C ILE A 170 9.67 -9.28 -5.93
N ILE A 171 10.66 -8.39 -6.08
CA ILE A 171 10.64 -7.29 -7.06
C ILE A 171 11.40 -7.74 -8.33
N PRO A 172 10.70 -8.05 -9.43
CA PRO A 172 11.33 -8.52 -10.67
C PRO A 172 12.08 -7.39 -11.40
N TYR A 173 13.10 -7.75 -12.20
CA TYR A 173 13.75 -6.84 -13.16
C TYR A 173 12.93 -6.70 -14.44
N SER A 174 13.09 -5.57 -15.12
CA SER A 174 12.50 -5.33 -16.45
C SER A 174 13.19 -6.13 -17.56
N THR A 175 14.48 -6.43 -17.42
CA THR A 175 15.30 -7.10 -18.46
C THR A 175 15.44 -8.60 -18.21
N GLY A 176 15.26 -9.40 -19.28
CA GLY A 176 15.34 -10.86 -19.22
C GLY A 176 14.00 -11.55 -18.96
N ASN A 177 12.91 -10.80 -18.77
CA ASN A 177 11.57 -11.37 -18.74
C ASN A 177 11.09 -11.63 -20.19
N PRO A 178 10.85 -12.88 -20.61
CA PRO A 178 10.37 -13.20 -21.97
C PRO A 178 9.01 -12.57 -22.28
N LYS A 179 8.31 -12.04 -21.26
CA LYS A 179 7.02 -11.39 -21.40
C LYS A 179 7.09 -9.87 -21.62
N GLY A 180 8.27 -9.22 -21.48
CA GLY A 180 8.49 -7.82 -21.93
C GLY A 180 8.96 -6.81 -20.86
N ALA A 181 9.22 -5.57 -21.29
CA ALA A 181 9.88 -4.54 -20.48
C ALA A 181 9.07 -3.99 -19.28
N CYS A 182 7.76 -4.25 -19.22
CA CYS A 182 6.88 -3.79 -18.13
C CYS A 182 6.71 -4.82 -17.00
N TYR A 183 7.42 -5.95 -17.06
CA TYR A 183 7.30 -7.03 -16.08
C TYR A 183 8.11 -6.83 -14.79
N GLY A 184 8.89 -5.76 -14.71
CA GLY A 184 9.69 -5.46 -13.53
C GLY A 184 10.17 -4.02 -13.52
N VAL A 185 10.96 -3.72 -12.50
CA VAL A 185 11.60 -2.42 -12.28
C VAL A 185 13.08 -2.67 -12.07
N ASN A 186 13.95 -2.02 -12.82
CA ASN A 186 15.41 -2.13 -12.65
C ASN A 186 15.91 -1.21 -11.53
N ASN A 187 17.14 -1.42 -11.06
CA ASN A 187 17.78 -0.47 -10.16
C ASN A 187 17.93 0.89 -10.85
N TYR A 188 17.88 1.98 -10.08
CA TYR A 188 17.88 3.37 -10.55
C TYR A 188 16.69 3.75 -11.46
N GLN A 189 15.63 2.94 -11.45
CA GLN A 189 14.35 3.34 -11.99
C GLN A 189 13.45 3.84 -10.87
N GLU A 190 12.76 4.94 -11.15
CA GLU A 190 11.79 5.52 -10.25
C GLU A 190 10.64 4.55 -10.00
N ALA A 191 10.32 4.35 -8.73
CA ALA A 191 9.30 3.47 -8.21
C ALA A 191 8.50 4.14 -7.10
N PHE A 192 7.34 3.59 -6.77
CA PHE A 192 6.57 3.96 -5.59
C PHE A 192 5.80 2.74 -5.07
N ILE A 193 5.34 2.82 -3.82
CA ILE A 193 4.39 1.84 -3.28
C ILE A 193 2.98 2.38 -3.43
N GLY A 194 2.10 1.62 -4.06
CA GLY A 194 0.67 1.88 -4.09
C GLY A 194 -0.04 1.05 -3.02
N PHE A 195 -0.85 1.71 -2.19
CA PHE A 195 -1.73 1.05 -1.23
C PHE A 195 -3.17 1.17 -1.68
N ARG A 196 -3.92 0.07 -1.55
CA ARG A 196 -5.31 -0.01 -1.98
C ARG A 196 -6.12 -0.71 -0.93
N LEU A 197 -7.11 -0.01 -0.37
CA LEU A 197 -8.03 -0.55 0.62
C LEU A 197 -9.39 -0.73 -0.05
N TYR A 198 -9.80 -1.97 -0.24
CA TYR A 198 -11.01 -2.29 -0.98
C TYR A 198 -12.17 -2.56 -0.05
N LEU A 199 -13.32 -1.96 -0.38
CA LEU A 199 -14.63 -2.21 0.21
C LEU A 199 -14.63 -2.25 1.75
N ASN A 200 -15.04 -1.16 2.37
CA ASN A 200 -15.42 -1.16 3.78
C ASN A 200 -16.53 -2.20 4.03
N GLN A 201 -16.43 -2.95 5.12
CA GLN A 201 -17.32 -4.08 5.41
C GLN A 201 -18.77 -3.64 5.70
N GLU A 202 -18.96 -2.40 6.17
CA GLU A 202 -20.27 -1.81 6.44
C GLU A 202 -20.86 -1.16 5.18
N THR A 203 -20.08 -0.32 4.48
CA THR A 203 -20.61 0.51 3.38
C THR A 203 -20.48 -0.13 2.00
N LEU A 204 -19.67 -1.18 1.86
CA LEU A 204 -19.43 -1.91 0.61
C LEU A 204 -18.92 -1.02 -0.54
N VAL A 205 -18.19 0.04 -0.18
CA VAL A 205 -17.41 0.94 -1.05
C VAL A 205 -16.07 1.21 -0.36
N GLY A 206 -15.06 1.69 -1.09
CA GLY A 206 -13.74 2.00 -0.50
C GLY A 206 -13.88 2.92 0.72
N PRO A 207 -13.06 2.78 1.77
CA PRO A 207 -13.18 3.63 2.95
C PRO A 207 -12.89 5.09 2.61
N ALA A 208 -13.46 6.03 3.36
CA ALA A 208 -13.11 7.44 3.24
C ALA A 208 -11.66 7.67 3.73
N PRO A 209 -10.88 8.60 3.12
CA PRO A 209 -9.50 8.86 3.55
C PRO A 209 -9.36 9.22 5.04
N TYR A 210 -10.37 9.90 5.61
CA TYR A 210 -10.40 10.31 7.01
C TYR A 210 -10.75 9.16 7.99
N ASP A 211 -11.37 8.09 7.49
CA ASP A 211 -11.81 6.96 8.31
C ASP A 211 -10.66 6.00 8.65
N VAL A 212 -9.50 6.12 8.00
CA VAL A 212 -8.38 5.18 8.10
C VAL A 212 -7.07 5.88 8.48
N ILE A 213 -6.21 5.17 9.18
CA ILE A 213 -4.82 5.54 9.43
C ILE A 213 -4.01 5.06 8.23
N TRP A 214 -3.37 5.98 7.51
CA TRP A 214 -2.69 5.66 6.26
C TRP A 214 -1.48 4.76 6.46
N ASP A 215 -1.30 3.83 5.53
CA ASP A 215 -0.16 2.93 5.46
C ASP A 215 1.17 3.68 5.39
N GLN A 216 2.22 3.08 5.94
CA GLN A 216 3.55 3.64 6.03
C GLN A 216 4.57 2.76 5.32
N ALA A 217 5.66 3.36 4.84
CA ALA A 217 6.75 2.61 4.21
C ALA A 217 8.11 3.19 4.58
N ILE A 218 9.09 2.29 4.71
CA ILE A 218 10.50 2.64 4.95
C ILE A 218 11.32 1.98 3.86
N LEU A 219 12.09 2.77 3.13
CA LEU A 219 13.15 2.28 2.26
C LEU A 219 14.42 2.04 3.09
N PHE A 220 14.89 0.80 3.11
CA PHE A 220 16.20 0.45 3.60
C PHE A 220 17.18 0.42 2.43
N ARG A 221 18.09 1.38 2.40
CA ARG A 221 19.09 1.51 1.34
C ARG A 221 20.46 1.09 1.86
N LYS A 222 21.15 0.24 1.11
CA LYS A 222 22.51 -0.15 1.45
C LYS A 222 23.45 1.04 1.25
N LYS A 223 24.17 1.41 2.30
CA LYS A 223 25.20 2.45 2.24
C LYS A 223 26.34 1.97 1.35
N ARG A 224 26.79 2.83 0.45
CA ARG A 224 28.03 2.58 -0.28
C ARG A 224 29.19 2.94 0.65
N TYR A 225 30.04 1.99 0.96
CA TYR A 225 31.35 2.31 1.51
C TYR A 225 32.16 2.99 0.39
N CYS A 226 32.61 4.22 0.62
CA CYS A 226 33.67 4.79 -0.21
C CYS A 226 34.89 3.87 -0.06
N GLN A 227 35.25 3.15 -1.12
CA GLN A 227 36.57 2.57 -1.22
C GLN A 227 37.52 3.76 -1.38
N HIS A 228 38.29 4.05 -0.35
CA HIS A 228 39.43 4.95 -0.41
C HIS A 228 40.64 4.21 -0.99
#